data_AF-A0A1Q3BX21-F1
#
_entry.id   AF-A0A1Q3BX21-F1
#
_cell.length_a   1.000
_cell.length_b   1.000
_cell.length_c   1.000
_cell.angle_alpha   90.00
_cell.angle_beta   90.00
_cell.angle_gamma   90.00
#
_symmetry.space_group_name_H-M   'P 1'
#
loop_
_entity.id
_entity.type
_entity.pdbx_description
1 polymer ?
#
loop_
_entity_poly.entity_id
_entity_poly.type
_entity_poly.pdbx_seq_one_letter_code
_entity_poly.pdbx_strand_id
1 'polypeptide(L)'
;MSISSSNGLLPSSSAMRQRDMEAGPTKDYDDADDVLVDPTDPFDITQTKNAPPETLRRWRQAALVLNASRRFRYTLDLKKEEDKEQRRRMIRAHAQVIRAALLFKLAGERQSG
;
A
#
# COMPACT_ATOMS: atom_id res chain seq x y z
N MET A 1 -32.80 -15.24 13.43
CA MET A 1 -31.90 -14.16 12.98
C MET A 1 -30.74 -14.09 13.94
N SER A 2 -29.59 -14.66 13.58
CA SER A 2 -28.35 -14.54 14.34
C SER A 2 -27.21 -14.55 13.34
N ILE A 3 -26.60 -13.38 13.13
CA ILE A 3 -25.41 -13.19 12.29
C ILE A 3 -24.23 -13.19 13.26
N SER A 4 -23.57 -14.33 13.40
CA SER A 4 -22.27 -14.39 14.08
C SER A 4 -21.18 -14.06 13.06
N SER A 5 -20.63 -12.85 13.17
CA SER A 5 -19.47 -12.41 12.39
C SER A 5 -18.24 -13.20 12.83
N SER A 6 -17.85 -14.21 12.05
CA SER A 6 -16.55 -14.85 12.20
C SER A 6 -15.48 -13.91 11.63
N ASN A 7 -14.65 -13.33 12.51
CA ASN A 7 -13.46 -12.60 12.11
C ASN A 7 -12.55 -13.54 11.30
N GLY A 8 -12.45 -13.26 10.00
CA GLY A 8 -11.54 -13.93 9.08
C GLY A 8 -10.09 -13.51 9.33
N LEU A 9 -9.48 -14.11 10.34
CA LEU A 9 -8.02 -14.21 10.43
C LEU A 9 -7.57 -15.20 9.36
N LEU A 10 -7.21 -14.68 8.18
CA LEU A 10 -6.51 -15.45 7.18
C LEU A 10 -5.07 -15.72 7.66
N PRO A 11 -4.53 -16.94 7.42
CA PRO A 11 -3.18 -17.28 7.83
C PRO A 11 -2.18 -16.44 7.04
N SER A 12 -1.23 -15.87 7.79
CA SER A 12 -0.08 -15.10 7.32
C SER A 12 0.76 -15.93 6.35
N SER A 13 0.40 -15.93 5.07
CA SER A 13 1.37 -16.21 4.01
C SER A 13 2.39 -15.09 4.03
N SER A 14 3.67 -15.48 4.06
CA SER A 14 4.89 -14.67 4.03
C SER A 14 4.97 -13.66 2.88
N ALA A 15 4.04 -12.72 2.83
CA ALA A 15 4.16 -11.50 2.07
C ALA A 15 5.11 -10.63 2.88
N MET A 16 6.39 -10.76 2.54
CA MET A 16 7.39 -9.70 2.55
C MET A 16 6.82 -8.44 3.19
N ARG A 17 7.15 -8.23 4.48
CA ARG A 17 6.81 -7.00 5.23
C ARG A 17 6.80 -5.88 4.22
N GLN A 18 5.64 -5.25 3.99
CA GLN A 18 5.58 -4.01 3.22
C GLN A 18 6.47 -3.04 4.00
N ARG A 19 7.77 -3.08 3.72
CA ARG A 19 8.70 -2.05 4.12
C ARG A 19 8.11 -0.84 3.45
N ASP A 20 7.69 0.10 4.28
CA ASP A 20 7.31 1.41 3.78
C ASP A 20 8.51 1.90 2.97
N MET A 21 8.41 1.84 1.64
CA MET A 21 9.49 2.27 0.75
C MET A 21 9.77 3.76 0.93
N GLU A 22 8.90 4.48 1.65
CA GLU A 22 9.04 5.87 2.00
C GLU A 22 9.58 6.10 3.42
N ALA A 23 9.69 5.04 4.24
CA ALA A 23 10.46 5.12 5.47
C ALA A 23 11.92 5.31 5.03
N GLY A 24 12.41 6.54 5.17
CA GLY A 24 13.80 6.87 4.94
C GLY A 24 14.72 5.96 5.77
N PRO A 25 16.01 5.88 5.41
CA PRO A 25 16.97 5.05 6.15
C PRO A 25 16.90 5.39 7.65
N THR A 26 16.72 4.37 8.48
CA THR A 26 16.86 4.51 9.92
C THR A 26 18.31 4.88 10.20
N LYS A 27 18.55 6.11 10.68
CA LYS A 27 19.87 6.49 11.18
C LYS A 27 20.10 5.70 12.46
N ASP A 28 20.84 4.61 12.38
CA ASP A 28 21.34 3.89 13.54
C ASP A 28 22.42 4.77 14.17
N TYR A 29 22.14 5.36 15.34
CA TYR A 29 22.97 6.38 16.01
C TYR A 29 24.24 5.82 16.69
N ASP A 30 24.75 4.67 16.25
CA ASP A 30 25.81 3.94 16.97
C ASP A 30 27.26 4.26 16.51
N ASP A 31 27.48 5.23 15.62
CA ASP A 31 28.83 5.66 15.26
C ASP A 31 28.94 7.19 15.38
N ALA A 32 29.58 7.61 16.46
CA ALA A 32 29.90 9.00 16.76
C ALA A 32 31.18 9.41 16.01
N ASP A 33 31.14 9.45 14.67
CA ASP A 33 32.18 10.08 13.88
C ASP A 33 31.57 10.78 12.65
N ASP A 34 31.56 12.11 12.71
CA ASP A 34 31.43 13.06 11.60
C ASP A 34 30.30 12.84 10.56
N VAL A 35 29.06 12.63 11.02
CA VAL A 35 27.90 12.90 10.15
C VAL A 35 27.85 14.40 9.92
N LEU A 36 28.33 14.84 8.75
CA LEU A 36 28.22 16.21 8.24
C LEU A 36 26.78 16.70 8.46
N VAL A 37 26.59 17.50 9.50
CA VAL A 37 25.32 18.18 9.77
C VAL A 37 25.14 19.16 8.63
N ASP A 38 24.36 18.80 7.61
CA ASP A 38 23.98 19.75 6.57
C ASP A 38 23.09 20.82 7.23
N PRO A 39 23.57 22.07 7.39
CA PRO A 39 22.77 23.13 7.99
C PRO A 39 21.54 23.50 7.15
N THR A 40 21.43 22.92 5.95
CA THR A 40 20.33 23.10 5.00
C THR A 40 19.26 22.01 5.14
N ASP A 41 19.50 20.90 5.85
CA ASP A 41 18.52 19.83 6.02
C ASP A 41 17.29 20.33 6.82
N PRO A 42 16.09 20.38 6.20
CA PRO A 42 14.88 20.85 6.88
C PRO A 42 14.40 19.92 8.01
N PHE A 43 14.96 18.70 8.12
CA PHE A 43 14.64 17.74 9.18
C PHE A 43 15.63 17.76 10.35
N ASP A 44 16.72 18.53 10.26
CA ASP A 44 17.68 18.66 11.35
C ASP A 44 17.19 19.68 12.41
N ILE A 45 16.53 19.16 13.45
CA ILE A 45 16.04 19.95 14.58
C ILE A 45 16.83 19.53 15.82
N THR A 46 17.91 20.27 16.11
CA THR A 46 18.83 20.00 17.23
C THR A 46 18.19 20.19 18.62
N GLN A 47 17.19 21.08 18.74
CA GLN A 47 16.43 21.31 19.97
C GLN A 47 14.92 21.33 19.70
N THR A 48 14.19 20.41 20.32
CA THR A 48 12.73 20.27 20.15
C THR A 48 11.93 21.25 21.00
N LYS A 49 12.49 21.72 22.12
CA LYS A 49 11.88 22.71 23.02
C LYS A 49 12.51 24.07 22.74
N ASN A 50 11.76 24.95 22.06
CA ASN A 50 12.18 26.29 21.58
C ASN A 50 12.95 26.32 20.25
N ALA A 51 12.60 25.45 19.29
CA ALA A 51 13.11 25.55 17.92
C ALA A 51 12.78 26.95 17.32
N PRO A 52 13.73 27.58 16.59
CA PRO A 52 13.48 28.84 15.92
C PRO A 52 12.26 28.73 14.97
N PRO A 53 11.41 29.77 14.87
CA PRO A 53 10.19 29.71 14.07
C PRO A 53 10.48 29.47 12.58
N GLU A 54 11.64 29.90 12.08
CA GLU A 54 12.08 29.63 10.71
C GLU A 54 12.39 28.15 10.46
N THR A 55 13.05 27.48 11.40
CA THR A 55 13.32 26.03 11.34
C THR A 55 12.03 25.25 11.26
N LEU A 56 11.03 25.61 12.07
CA LEU A 56 9.70 24.99 12.02
C LEU A 56 8.97 25.25 10.71
N ARG A 57 9.17 26.42 10.08
CA ARG A 57 8.61 26.71 8.74
C ARG A 57 9.25 25.83 7.68
N ARG A 58 10.58 25.71 7.67
CA ARG A 58 11.32 24.84 6.74
C ARG A 58 10.90 23.38 6.87
N TRP A 59 10.80 22.89 8.11
CA TRP A 59 10.32 21.52 8.39
C TRP A 59 8.92 21.29 7.81
N ARG A 60 7.97 22.21 8.05
CA ARG A 60 6.60 22.10 7.51
C ARG A 60 6.57 22.12 5.98
N GLN A 61 7.37 22.98 5.35
CA GLN A 61 7.44 23.04 3.89
C GLN A 61 7.96 21.74 3.29
N ALA A 62 9.07 21.21 3.82
CA ALA A 62 9.61 19.93 3.38
C ALA A 62 8.63 18.77 3.61
N ALA A 63 8.01 18.72 4.79
CA ALA A 63 7.01 17.71 5.12
C ALA A 63 5.78 17.79 4.20
N LEU A 64 5.32 18.98 3.82
CA LEU A 64 4.20 19.15 2.89
C LEU A 64 4.53 18.62 1.49
N VAL A 65 5.73 18.87 0.97
CA VAL A 65 6.16 18.37 -0.35
C VAL A 65 6.30 16.85 -0.32
N LEU A 66 6.94 16.28 0.71
CA LEU A 66 7.03 14.83 0.89
C LEU A 66 5.64 14.20 1.04
N ASN A 67 4.76 14.79 1.84
CA ASN A 67 3.38 14.32 1.98
C ASN A 67 2.65 14.37 0.64
N ALA A 68 2.76 15.46 -0.11
CA ALA A 68 2.15 15.59 -1.43
C ALA A 68 2.68 14.52 -2.39
N SER A 69 4.00 14.31 -2.45
CA SER A 69 4.63 13.27 -3.27
C SER A 69 4.13 11.86 -2.92
N ARG A 70 4.10 11.51 -1.63
CA ARG A 70 3.46 10.29 -1.12
C ARG A 70 2.00 10.21 -1.56
N ARG A 71 1.26 11.32 -1.45
CA ARG A 71 -0.15 11.39 -1.84
C ARG A 71 -0.36 11.06 -3.31
N PHE A 72 0.43 11.65 -4.19
CA PHE A 72 0.38 11.35 -5.61
C PHE A 72 0.65 9.87 -5.89
N ARG A 73 1.69 9.30 -5.27
CA ARG A 73 2.03 7.89 -5.44
C ARG A 73 0.91 6.96 -4.99
N TYR A 74 0.37 7.13 -3.77
CA TYR A 74 -0.68 6.21 -3.31
C TYR A 74 -1.92 6.31 -4.19
N THR A 75 -2.32 7.50 -4.64
CA THR A 75 -3.52 7.62 -5.50
C THR A 75 -3.32 6.93 -6.85
N LEU A 76 -2.10 6.99 -7.40
CA LEU A 76 -1.73 6.27 -8.62
C LEU A 76 -1.74 4.75 -8.39
N ASP A 77 -1.16 4.29 -7.28
CA ASP A 77 -1.09 2.87 -6.95
C ASP A 77 -2.49 2.27 -6.66
N LEU A 78 -3.35 3.01 -5.96
CA LEU A 78 -4.75 2.61 -5.74
C LEU A 78 -5.47 2.35 -7.07
N LYS A 79 -5.35 3.28 -8.03
CA LYS A 79 -5.94 3.12 -9.36
C LYS A 79 -5.37 1.89 -10.08
N LYS A 80 -4.05 1.70 -10.01
CA LYS A 80 -3.38 0.55 -10.64
C LYS A 80 -3.81 -0.78 -10.03
N GLU A 81 -4.04 -0.84 -8.71
CA GLU A 81 -4.53 -2.03 -8.02
C GLU A 81 -6.00 -2.31 -8.34
N GLU A 82 -6.84 -1.27 -8.39
CA GLU A 82 -8.24 -1.38 -8.81
C GLU A 82 -8.37 -1.94 -10.23
N ASP A 83 -7.59 -1.42 -11.19
CA ASP A 83 -7.57 -1.90 -12.58
C ASP A 83 -7.15 -3.38 -12.68
N LYS A 84 -6.15 -3.78 -11.88
CA LYS A 84 -5.70 -5.18 -11.80
C LYS A 84 -6.80 -6.08 -11.26
N GLU A 85 -7.49 -5.67 -10.20
CA GLU A 85 -8.57 -6.48 -9.62
C GLU A 85 -9.80 -6.53 -10.54
N GLN A 86 -10.12 -5.45 -11.24
CA GLN A 86 -11.19 -5.45 -12.25
C GLN A 86 -10.88 -6.44 -13.38
N ARG A 87 -9.64 -6.46 -13.88
CA ARG A 87 -9.20 -7.43 -14.89
C ARG A 87 -9.31 -8.87 -14.38
N ARG A 88 -8.89 -9.13 -13.13
CA ARG A 88 -9.01 -10.46 -12.51
C ARG A 88 -10.46 -10.90 -12.39
N ARG A 89 -11.35 -10.01 -11.94
CA ARG A 89 -12.80 -10.26 -11.87
C ARG A 89 -13.38 -10.61 -13.23
N MET A 90 -13.01 -9.87 -14.27
CA MET A 90 -13.46 -10.12 -15.64
C MET A 90 -13.07 -11.52 -16.15
N ILE A 91 -11.81 -11.92 -15.94
CA ILE A 91 -11.31 -13.25 -16.35
C ILE A 91 -12.05 -14.35 -15.60
N ARG A 92 -12.25 -14.20 -14.29
CA ARG A 92 -13.00 -15.17 -13.47
C ARG A 92 -14.44 -15.32 -13.97
N ALA A 93 -15.12 -14.22 -14.30
CA ALA A 93 -16.48 -14.25 -14.83
C ALA A 93 -16.55 -14.99 -16.18
N HIS A 94 -15.62 -14.71 -17.10
CA HIS A 94 -15.55 -15.41 -18.39
C HIS A 94 -15.35 -16.93 -18.21
N ALA A 95 -14.44 -17.33 -17.31
CA ALA A 95 -14.21 -18.74 -17.00
C ALA A 95 -15.46 -19.43 -16.42
N GLN A 96 -16.22 -18.73 -15.57
CA GLN A 96 -17.48 -19.24 -15.03
C GLN A 96 -18.53 -19.43 -16.13
N VAL A 97 -18.65 -18.51 -17.07
CA VAL A 97 -19.60 -18.62 -18.21
C VAL A 97 -19.25 -19.81 -19.08
N ILE A 98 -17.96 -19.98 -19.45
CA ILE A 98 -17.51 -21.13 -20.24
C ILE A 98 -17.80 -22.44 -19.51
N ARG A 99 -17.49 -22.49 -18.21
CA ARG A 99 -17.77 -23.67 -17.37
C ARG A 99 -19.26 -24.00 -17.33
N ALA A 100 -20.12 -23.00 -17.11
CA ALA A 100 -21.56 -23.19 -17.08
C ALA A 100 -22.08 -23.70 -18.43
N ALA A 101 -21.66 -23.09 -19.55
CA ALA A 101 -22.07 -23.51 -20.88
C ALA A 101 -21.70 -24.98 -21.18
N LEU A 102 -20.50 -25.41 -20.79
CA LEU A 102 -20.08 -26.81 -20.93
C LEU A 102 -20.95 -27.76 -20.09
N LEU A 103 -21.24 -27.40 -18.83
CA LEU A 103 -22.11 -28.18 -17.97
C LEU A 103 -23.54 -28.29 -18.53
N PHE A 104 -24.07 -27.21 -19.08
CA PHE A 104 -25.39 -27.21 -19.73
C PHE A 104 -25.42 -28.13 -20.95
N LYS A 105 -24.40 -28.10 -21.81
CA LYS A 105 -24.31 -29.03 -22.95
C LYS A 105 -24.31 -30.49 -22.50
N LEU A 106 -23.44 -30.85 -21.56
CA LEU A 106 -23.33 -32.22 -21.05
C LEU A 106 -24.62 -32.70 -20.37
N ALA A 107 -25.32 -31.81 -19.67
CA ALA A 107 -26.61 -32.16 -19.06
C ALA A 107 -27.70 -32.42 -20.10
N GLY A 108 -27.75 -31.63 -21.18
CA GLY A 108 -28.70 -31.83 -22.28
C GLY A 108 -28.47 -33.14 -23.04
N GLU A 109 -27.21 -33.52 -23.25
CA GLU A 109 -26.85 -34.80 -23.88
C GLU A 109 -27.32 -36.01 -23.05
N ARG A 110 -27.29 -35.90 -21.71
CA ARG A 110 -27.73 -36.97 -20.79
C ARG A 110 -29.25 -37.12 -20.66
N GLN A 111 -30.03 -36.10 -21.01
CA GLN A 111 -31.50 -36.16 -20.95
C GLN A 111 -32.13 -36.60 -22.27
N SER A 112 -31.36 -36.53 -23.38
CA SER A 112 -31.83 -36.85 -24.73
C SER A 112 -31.51 -38.28 -25.17
N GLY A 113 -30.80 -39.06 -24.35
CA GLY A 113 -30.47 -40.47 -24.57
C GLY A 113 -31.15 -41.36 -23.56
#